data_AF-A0A6I3Q786-F1
#
_entry.id   AF-A0A6I3Q786-F1
#
_cell.length_a   1.000
_cell.length_b   1.000
_cell.length_c   1.000
_cell.angle_alpha   90.00
_cell.angle_beta   90.00
_cell.angle_gamma   90.00
#
_symmetry.space_group_name_H-M   'P 1'
#
loop_
_entity.id
_entity.type
_entity.pdbx_description
1 polymer ?
#
loop_
_entity_poly.entity_id
_entity_poly.type
_entity_poly.pdbx_seq_one_letter_code
_entity_poly.pdbx_strand_id
1 'polypeptide(L)'
;MANPAENTLSEVLAAYAFAGEVVGAARFGQGHINDTFCVYTQTAEGDCVRYILQRMSAAAFKHPDQLMQNIVGVTDYLRDLIEKNGGDAARETMTVLRTKNGAAYFTDSEGGAWRVYPFVENTLCLQKAETPELFYASAKAFGNFQRMLKDYPADTLFETIEKFHDTENRLANFEKALAADKLGRAKDCAPEIAFVKAHAADCSVALEALRAGRLPLRVTHNDTKLNNILIDKDTGEGICVIDLDTVMPGLSINDFGDSIRFGANHSAEDERDLSKVNFDLPLFDIYTKGFLEGAAGTLTDAEKEYLPWGAKLMTLECGIRFLTDYLEGDTYFKIHRDGQNLDRCRTQFKLVRDMEARWDEMAAVVKKYS
;
A
#
# COMPACT_ATOMS: atom_id res chain seq x y z
N MET A 1 16.70 17.08 -11.38
CA MET A 1 16.77 15.62 -11.12
C MET A 1 17.60 15.45 -9.87
N ALA A 2 17.20 14.58 -8.93
CA ALA A 2 18.03 14.27 -7.78
C ALA A 2 19.34 13.61 -8.26
N ASN A 3 20.43 13.87 -7.55
CA ASN A 3 21.70 13.20 -7.82
C ASN A 3 21.57 11.68 -7.60
N PRO A 4 22.37 10.86 -8.30
CA PRO A 4 22.40 9.42 -8.08
C PRO A 4 22.63 9.09 -6.61
N ALA A 5 21.83 8.17 -6.06
CA ALA A 5 21.87 7.77 -4.65
C ALA A 5 23.23 7.17 -4.25
N GLU A 6 23.95 6.62 -5.24
CA GLU A 6 25.26 6.02 -5.10
C GLU A 6 26.33 7.01 -4.64
N ASN A 7 26.16 8.31 -4.92
CA ASN A 7 27.16 9.35 -4.60
C ASN A 7 27.38 9.49 -3.09
N THR A 8 26.32 9.36 -2.29
CA THR A 8 26.33 9.56 -0.84
C THR A 8 26.33 8.24 -0.06
N LEU A 9 26.41 7.10 -0.76
CA LEU A 9 26.26 5.78 -0.14
C LEU A 9 27.30 5.49 0.95
N SER A 10 28.56 5.91 0.74
CA SER A 10 29.64 5.67 1.71
C SER A 10 29.44 6.43 3.03
N GLU A 11 29.01 7.70 2.98
CA GLU A 11 28.73 8.47 4.20
C GLU A 11 27.50 7.95 4.95
N VAL A 12 26.47 7.55 4.20
CA VAL A 12 25.25 6.97 4.77
C VAL A 12 25.55 5.67 5.49
N LEU A 13 26.29 4.75 4.87
CA LEU A 13 26.70 3.49 5.50
C LEU A 13 27.52 3.74 6.79
N ALA A 14 28.38 4.77 6.80
CA ALA A 14 29.17 5.11 7.98
C ALA A 14 28.32 5.63 9.16
N ALA A 15 27.11 6.13 8.92
CA ALA A 15 26.22 6.67 9.94
C ALA A 15 25.49 5.60 10.78
N TYR A 16 25.41 4.35 10.29
CA TYR A 16 24.68 3.25 10.92
C TYR A 16 25.57 2.28 11.69
N ALA A 17 25.00 1.69 12.75
CA ALA A 17 25.65 0.68 13.57
C ALA A 17 25.22 -0.73 13.12
N PHE A 18 25.82 -1.23 12.05
CA PHE A 18 25.59 -2.60 11.58
C PHE A 18 26.23 -3.64 12.52
N ALA A 19 25.70 -4.86 12.52
CA ALA A 19 26.23 -5.98 13.31
C ALA A 19 27.61 -6.48 12.86
N GLY A 20 28.11 -6.05 11.70
CA GLY A 20 29.38 -6.49 11.13
C GLY A 20 30.01 -5.44 10.21
N GLU A 21 31.17 -5.77 9.64
CA GLU A 21 31.84 -4.93 8.64
C GLU A 21 31.01 -4.90 7.35
N VAL A 22 30.78 -3.72 6.79
CA VAL A 22 30.07 -3.59 5.51
C VAL A 22 30.96 -4.08 4.38
N VAL A 23 30.54 -5.14 3.70
CA VAL A 23 31.27 -5.73 2.56
C VAL A 23 30.77 -5.23 1.21
N GLY A 24 29.56 -4.68 1.15
CA GLY A 24 29.01 -4.08 -0.05
C GLY A 24 27.56 -3.69 0.05
N ALA A 25 27.09 -2.90 -0.91
CA ALA A 25 25.69 -2.53 -1.07
C ALA A 25 25.32 -2.54 -2.55
N ALA A 26 24.22 -3.21 -2.90
CA ALA A 26 23.75 -3.35 -4.28
C ALA A 26 22.30 -2.90 -4.40
N ARG A 27 21.93 -2.28 -5.54
CA ARG A 27 20.53 -1.96 -5.84
C ARG A 27 19.66 -3.20 -5.68
N PHE A 28 18.49 -3.04 -5.04
CA PHE A 28 17.64 -4.15 -4.68
C PHE A 28 16.15 -3.82 -4.89
N GLY A 29 15.38 -4.82 -5.33
CA GLY A 29 13.93 -4.73 -5.51
C GLY A 29 13.49 -4.07 -6.82
N GLN A 30 12.18 -3.88 -6.94
CA GLN A 30 11.50 -3.29 -8.11
C GLN A 30 10.65 -2.05 -7.74
N GLY A 31 10.84 -1.50 -6.53
CA GLY A 31 10.08 -0.35 -6.05
C GLY A 31 10.22 0.88 -6.95
N HIS A 32 9.16 1.70 -6.99
CA HIS A 32 9.07 2.88 -7.86
C HIS A 32 9.24 4.21 -7.14
N ILE A 33 9.20 4.23 -5.81
CA ILE A 33 9.21 5.45 -5.00
C ILE A 33 10.62 5.72 -4.44
N ASN A 34 11.14 4.82 -3.61
CA ASN A 34 12.42 4.99 -2.92
C ASN A 34 13.59 4.32 -3.66
N ASP A 35 14.79 4.88 -3.52
CA ASP A 35 16.01 4.18 -3.92
C ASP A 35 16.32 3.09 -2.88
N THR A 36 16.32 1.82 -3.28
CA THR A 36 16.51 0.67 -2.37
C THR A 36 17.81 -0.09 -2.66
N PHE A 37 18.54 -0.42 -1.62
CA PHE A 37 19.79 -1.19 -1.65
C PHE A 37 19.74 -2.33 -0.62
N CYS A 38 20.31 -3.48 -0.99
CA CYS A 38 20.65 -4.55 -0.05
C CYS A 38 22.10 -4.34 0.40
N VAL A 39 22.30 -4.09 1.68
CA VAL A 39 23.61 -3.97 2.33
C VAL A 39 24.00 -5.32 2.89
N TYR A 40 25.23 -5.75 2.59
CA TYR A 40 25.82 -6.99 3.06
C TYR A 40 26.88 -6.66 4.10
N THR A 41 26.83 -7.36 5.22
CA THR A 41 27.80 -7.21 6.31
C THR A 41 28.35 -8.56 6.75
N GLN A 42 29.57 -8.56 7.26
CA GLN A 42 30.29 -9.73 7.70
C GLN A 42 30.58 -9.61 9.20
N THR A 43 30.03 -10.51 10.01
CA THR A 43 30.31 -10.55 11.46
C THR A 43 31.73 -11.06 11.73
N ALA A 44 32.22 -10.88 12.96
CA ALA A 44 33.53 -11.38 13.37
C ALA A 44 33.61 -12.92 13.29
N GLU A 45 32.47 -13.59 13.44
CA GLU A 45 32.30 -15.04 13.38
C GLU A 45 32.25 -15.59 11.94
N GLY A 46 32.13 -14.71 10.93
CA GLY A 46 32.05 -15.13 9.53
C GLY A 46 30.63 -15.29 8.99
N ASP A 47 29.60 -14.79 9.69
CA ASP A 47 28.22 -14.79 9.20
C ASP A 47 27.92 -13.57 8.32
N CYS A 48 27.16 -13.81 7.23
CA CYS A 48 26.65 -12.74 6.38
C CYS A 48 25.29 -12.25 6.91
N VAL A 49 25.24 -10.98 7.34
CA VAL A 49 24.01 -10.33 7.79
C VAL A 49 23.62 -9.24 6.80
N ARG A 50 22.34 -9.23 6.41
CA ARG A 50 21.82 -8.34 5.38
C ARG A 50 20.89 -7.28 5.95
N TYR A 51 20.86 -6.13 5.28
CA TYR A 51 19.98 -5.01 5.61
C TYR A 51 19.39 -4.41 4.35
N ILE A 52 18.21 -3.81 4.48
CA ILE A 52 17.60 -2.96 3.47
C ILE A 52 17.91 -1.50 3.82
N LEU A 53 18.67 -0.83 2.97
CA LEU A 53 18.94 0.61 3.03
C LEU A 53 18.08 1.31 1.99
N GLN A 54 17.38 2.37 2.40
CA GLN A 54 16.52 3.14 1.49
C GLN A 54 16.79 4.64 1.59
N ARG A 55 16.94 5.32 0.43
CA ARG A 55 16.79 6.76 0.33
C ARG A 55 15.31 7.08 0.07
N MET A 56 14.68 7.77 1.02
CA MET A 56 13.28 8.17 0.94
C MET A 56 13.09 9.23 -0.15
N SER A 57 12.03 9.08 -0.95
CA SER A 57 11.74 10.00 -2.04
C SER A 57 11.29 11.36 -1.52
N ALA A 58 12.13 12.38 -1.63
CA ALA A 58 11.76 13.77 -1.33
C ALA A 58 10.66 14.32 -2.28
N ALA A 59 10.42 13.66 -3.41
CA ALA A 59 9.32 14.00 -4.31
C ALA A 59 7.97 13.57 -3.71
N ALA A 60 7.91 12.35 -3.16
CA ALA A 60 6.71 11.78 -2.55
C ALA A 60 6.50 12.25 -1.10
N PHE A 61 7.56 12.25 -0.29
CA PHE A 61 7.50 12.51 1.15
C PHE A 61 8.22 13.81 1.50
N LYS A 62 7.44 14.87 1.75
CA LYS A 62 7.98 16.21 2.07
C LYS A 62 8.49 16.33 3.51
N HIS A 63 8.02 15.46 4.39
CA HIS A 63 8.31 15.45 5.83
C HIS A 63 8.86 14.07 6.24
N PRO A 64 10.13 13.77 5.94
CA PRO A 64 10.74 12.48 6.29
C PRO A 64 10.78 12.24 7.80
N ASP A 65 10.79 13.30 8.61
CA ASP A 65 10.66 13.25 10.06
C ASP A 65 9.31 12.67 10.52
N GLN A 66 8.20 13.16 9.95
CA GLN A 66 6.85 12.68 10.24
C GLN A 66 6.65 11.24 9.76
N LEU A 67 7.12 10.95 8.54
CA LEU A 67 7.13 9.60 7.97
C LEU A 67 7.83 8.60 8.91
N MET A 68 9.04 8.93 9.36
CA MET A 68 9.80 8.05 10.24
C MET A 68 9.20 7.98 11.65
N GLN A 69 8.52 9.01 12.13
CA GLN A 69 7.79 8.96 13.40
C GLN A 69 6.62 7.97 13.33
N ASN A 70 5.84 7.97 12.24
CA ASN A 70 4.79 6.97 12.03
C ASN A 70 5.36 5.55 12.00
N ILE A 71 6.39 5.33 11.16
CA ILE A 71 6.99 4.01 10.97
C ILE A 71 7.53 3.48 12.29
N VAL A 72 8.39 4.25 12.99
CA VAL A 72 8.96 3.82 14.27
C VAL A 72 7.87 3.57 15.30
N GLY A 73 6.87 4.45 15.39
CA GLY A 73 5.77 4.31 16.33
C GLY A 73 5.01 3.00 16.12
N VAL A 74 4.67 2.68 14.87
CA VAL A 74 3.95 1.45 14.51
C VAL A 74 4.83 0.21 14.69
N THR A 75 6.07 0.24 14.21
CA THR A 75 6.97 -0.92 14.29
C THR A 75 7.39 -1.24 15.72
N ASP A 76 7.66 -0.22 16.55
CA ASP A 76 8.02 -0.43 17.96
C ASP A 76 6.84 -1.01 18.73
N TYR A 77 5.62 -0.50 18.49
CA TYR A 77 4.40 -1.06 19.09
C TYR A 77 4.14 -2.51 18.66
N LEU A 78 4.29 -2.81 17.36
CA LEU A 78 4.12 -4.17 16.85
C LEU A 78 5.16 -5.13 17.45
N ARG A 79 6.43 -4.73 17.50
CA ARG A 79 7.51 -5.53 18.11
C ARG A 79 7.16 -5.91 19.55
N ASP A 80 6.84 -4.91 20.37
CA ASP A 80 6.54 -5.12 21.78
C ASP A 80 5.32 -6.05 21.96
N LEU A 81 4.31 -5.93 21.09
CA LEU A 81 3.13 -6.80 21.09
C LEU A 81 3.46 -8.25 20.65
N ILE A 82 4.26 -8.42 19.61
CA ILE A 82 4.68 -9.73 19.10
C ILE A 82 5.48 -10.48 20.16
N GLU A 83 6.50 -9.83 20.73
CA GLU A 83 7.36 -10.41 21.76
C GLU A 83 6.55 -10.81 23.00
N LYS A 84 5.62 -9.97 23.43
CA LYS A 84 4.70 -10.27 24.55
C LYS A 84 3.83 -11.51 24.29
N ASN A 85 3.48 -11.76 23.03
CA ASN A 85 2.71 -12.93 22.62
C ASN A 85 3.59 -14.15 22.31
N GLY A 86 4.92 -14.05 22.49
CA GLY A 86 5.87 -15.14 22.25
C GLY A 86 6.21 -15.36 20.77
N GLY A 87 5.94 -14.38 19.91
CA GLY A 87 6.33 -14.40 18.51
C GLY A 87 7.78 -13.93 18.28
N ASP A 88 8.20 -13.96 17.02
CA ASP A 88 9.51 -13.51 16.56
C ASP A 88 9.40 -12.16 15.84
N ALA A 89 9.59 -11.07 16.59
CA ALA A 89 9.47 -9.74 16.05
C ALA A 89 10.54 -9.38 15.00
N ALA A 90 11.67 -10.09 14.96
CA ALA A 90 12.67 -9.90 13.90
C ALA A 90 12.18 -10.41 12.54
N ARG A 91 11.15 -11.27 12.54
CA ARG A 91 10.52 -11.83 11.34
C ARG A 91 9.12 -11.32 11.08
N GLU A 92 8.36 -10.99 12.12
CA GLU A 92 6.92 -10.68 12.02
C GLU A 92 6.61 -9.19 11.85
N THR A 93 7.58 -8.29 12.07
CA THR A 93 7.42 -6.87 11.81
C THR A 93 8.72 -6.23 11.31
N MET A 94 8.60 -5.10 10.63
CA MET A 94 9.75 -4.28 10.26
C MET A 94 10.38 -3.70 11.53
N THR A 95 11.71 -3.58 11.56
CA THR A 95 12.42 -2.91 12.68
C THR A 95 13.36 -1.86 12.12
N VAL A 96 13.26 -0.62 12.55
CA VAL A 96 14.19 0.44 12.12
C VAL A 96 15.53 0.27 12.84
N LEU A 97 16.60 0.07 12.09
CA LEU A 97 17.95 0.15 12.61
C LEU A 97 18.29 1.63 12.84
N ARG A 98 18.55 1.99 14.09
CA ARG A 98 18.93 3.37 14.45
C ARG A 98 20.36 3.66 14.01
N THR A 99 20.63 4.93 13.72
CA THR A 99 21.98 5.44 13.48
C THR A 99 22.85 5.30 14.74
N LYS A 100 24.16 5.51 14.62
CA LYS A 100 25.10 5.50 15.77
C LYS A 100 24.75 6.52 16.86
N ASN A 101 24.00 7.58 16.53
CA ASN A 101 23.53 8.58 17.48
C ASN A 101 22.07 8.35 17.95
N GLY A 102 21.46 7.21 17.59
CA GLY A 102 20.12 6.82 18.03
C GLY A 102 18.95 7.39 17.21
N ALA A 103 19.22 8.15 16.15
CA ALA A 103 18.20 8.67 15.25
C ALA A 103 17.58 7.55 14.38
N ALA A 104 16.32 7.73 13.99
CA ALA A 104 15.59 6.77 13.15
C ALA A 104 16.01 6.80 11.67
N TYR A 105 16.59 7.92 11.23
CA TYR A 105 17.07 8.11 9.86
C TYR A 105 18.29 9.05 9.87
N PHE A 106 18.98 9.11 8.74
CA PHE A 106 20.16 9.96 8.51
C PHE A 106 19.93 10.84 7.29
N THR A 107 20.32 12.11 7.35
CA THR A 107 20.32 13.02 6.19
C THR A 107 21.73 13.15 5.64
N ASP A 108 21.89 12.84 4.37
CA ASP A 108 23.17 12.90 3.66
C ASP A 108 23.58 14.35 3.31
N SER A 109 24.80 14.52 2.79
CA SER A 109 25.36 15.82 2.42
C SER A 109 24.64 16.52 1.26
N GLU A 110 23.82 15.79 0.50
CA GLU A 110 22.99 16.29 -0.60
C GLU A 110 21.52 16.54 -0.16
N GLY A 111 21.20 16.31 1.12
CA GLY A 111 19.86 16.48 1.68
C GLY A 111 18.93 15.27 1.50
N GLY A 112 19.44 14.14 1.01
CA GLY A 112 18.70 12.88 0.93
C GLY A 112 18.49 12.27 2.32
N ALA A 113 17.27 11.83 2.62
CA ALA A 113 16.95 11.18 3.89
C ALA A 113 16.97 9.65 3.74
N TRP A 114 17.72 8.97 4.60
CA TRP A 114 18.02 7.55 4.51
C TRP A 114 17.64 6.79 5.76
N ARG A 115 17.10 5.58 5.61
CA ARG A 115 16.73 4.68 6.71
C ARG A 115 17.22 3.25 6.46
N VAL A 116 17.37 2.46 7.51
CA VAL A 116 17.82 1.07 7.44
C VAL A 116 16.86 0.14 8.18
N TYR A 117 16.61 -1.02 7.60
CA TYR A 117 15.91 -2.14 8.22
C TYR A 117 16.79 -3.40 8.16
N PRO A 118 16.79 -4.28 9.18
CA PRO A 118 17.28 -5.64 9.02
C PRO A 118 16.56 -6.34 7.86
N PHE A 119 17.29 -7.15 7.10
CA PHE A 119 16.69 -7.96 6.04
C PHE A 119 15.95 -9.14 6.69
N VAL A 120 14.67 -9.32 6.37
CA VAL A 120 13.90 -10.45 6.89
C VAL A 120 14.23 -11.70 6.07
N GLU A 121 15.02 -12.58 6.68
CA GLU A 121 15.58 -13.78 6.06
C GLU A 121 14.55 -14.88 5.79
N ASN A 122 14.84 -15.76 4.83
CA ASN A 122 13.98 -16.90 4.46
C ASN A 122 12.56 -16.54 3.98
N THR A 123 12.43 -15.42 3.26
CA THR A 123 11.14 -14.94 2.74
C THR A 123 11.09 -14.83 1.21
N LEU A 124 9.86 -14.86 0.67
CA LEU A 124 9.51 -14.53 -0.70
C LEU A 124 8.73 -13.21 -0.72
N CYS A 125 9.04 -12.35 -1.68
CA CYS A 125 8.26 -11.16 -2.01
C CYS A 125 7.68 -11.34 -3.41
N LEU A 126 6.37 -11.58 -3.49
CA LEU A 126 5.69 -11.92 -4.74
C LEU A 126 5.26 -10.67 -5.49
N GLN A 127 5.46 -10.62 -6.81
CA GLN A 127 5.01 -9.47 -7.61
C GLN A 127 3.54 -9.55 -8.03
N LYS A 128 2.93 -10.73 -7.94
CA LYS A 128 1.52 -10.97 -8.28
C LYS A 128 1.01 -12.21 -7.54
N ALA A 129 -0.30 -12.32 -7.39
CA ALA A 129 -0.91 -13.50 -6.78
C ALA A 129 -0.82 -14.64 -7.81
N GLU A 130 0.16 -15.52 -7.64
CA GLU A 130 0.35 -16.65 -8.56
C GLU A 130 -0.64 -17.78 -8.28
N THR A 131 -1.10 -17.90 -7.03
CA THR A 131 -2.07 -18.91 -6.62
C THR A 131 -3.10 -18.35 -5.62
N PRO A 132 -4.30 -18.94 -5.55
CA PRO A 132 -5.30 -18.65 -4.52
C PRO A 132 -4.77 -18.70 -3.08
N GLU A 133 -3.87 -19.63 -2.78
CA GLU A 133 -3.31 -19.85 -1.45
C GLU A 133 -2.43 -18.67 -1.02
N LEU A 134 -1.62 -18.13 -1.93
CA LEU A 134 -0.78 -16.96 -1.68
C LEU A 134 -1.64 -15.69 -1.54
N PHE A 135 -2.74 -15.60 -2.30
CA PHE A 135 -3.71 -14.51 -2.14
C PHE A 135 -4.39 -14.57 -0.76
N TYR A 136 -4.83 -15.76 -0.33
CA TYR A 136 -5.36 -15.98 1.01
C TYR A 136 -4.33 -15.64 2.11
N ALA A 137 -3.08 -16.08 1.97
CA ALA A 137 -2.02 -15.81 2.94
C ALA A 137 -1.77 -14.30 3.11
N SER A 138 -1.78 -13.55 2.01
CA SER A 138 -1.66 -12.08 2.06
C SER A 138 -2.85 -11.41 2.72
N ALA A 139 -4.08 -11.89 2.45
CA ALA A 139 -5.28 -11.38 3.06
C ALA A 139 -5.24 -11.59 4.58
N LYS A 140 -4.83 -12.78 5.02
CA LYS A 140 -4.63 -13.11 6.43
C LYS A 140 -3.58 -12.22 7.09
N ALA A 141 -2.48 -11.90 6.39
CA ALA A 141 -1.46 -10.99 6.89
C ALA A 141 -1.98 -9.55 7.09
N PHE A 142 -2.70 -8.98 6.12
CA PHE A 142 -3.31 -7.65 6.27
C PHE A 142 -4.44 -7.61 7.30
N GLY A 143 -5.25 -8.68 7.39
CA GLY A 143 -6.23 -8.83 8.47
C GLY A 143 -5.55 -8.85 9.85
N ASN A 144 -4.45 -9.60 9.97
CA ASN A 144 -3.65 -9.64 11.19
C ASN A 144 -3.04 -8.28 11.52
N PHE A 145 -2.56 -7.53 10.53
CA PHE A 145 -2.04 -6.17 10.71
C PHE A 145 -3.10 -5.24 11.33
N GLN A 146 -4.33 -5.27 10.80
CA GLN A 146 -5.46 -4.55 11.37
C GLN A 146 -5.77 -4.98 12.81
N ARG A 147 -5.74 -6.29 13.09
CA ARG A 147 -5.94 -6.85 14.44
C ARG A 147 -4.89 -6.35 15.43
N MET A 148 -3.62 -6.41 15.05
CA MET A 148 -2.51 -6.07 15.94
C MET A 148 -2.51 -4.59 16.28
N LEU A 149 -2.92 -3.72 15.35
CA LEU A 149 -2.98 -2.28 15.53
C LEU A 149 -4.32 -1.75 16.04
N LYS A 150 -5.26 -2.64 16.42
CA LYS A 150 -6.61 -2.23 16.84
C LYS A 150 -6.63 -1.22 18.01
N ASP A 151 -5.63 -1.32 18.90
CA ASP A 151 -5.51 -0.50 20.12
C ASP A 151 -4.44 0.60 19.97
N TYR A 152 -3.80 0.72 18.79
CA TYR A 152 -2.87 1.80 18.51
C TYR A 152 -3.65 3.12 18.31
N PRO A 153 -3.23 4.24 18.92
CA PRO A 153 -3.92 5.52 18.81
C PRO A 153 -3.73 6.12 17.41
N ALA A 154 -4.56 5.71 16.45
CA ALA A 154 -4.42 6.06 15.04
C ALA A 154 -4.35 7.56 14.77
N ASP A 155 -5.07 8.38 15.55
CA ASP A 155 -5.09 9.84 15.48
C ASP A 155 -3.74 10.51 15.80
N THR A 156 -2.77 9.75 16.34
CA THR A 156 -1.41 10.25 16.59
C THR A 156 -0.48 10.15 15.38
N LEU A 157 -0.90 9.44 14.32
CA LEU A 157 -0.14 9.31 13.09
C LEU A 157 -0.34 10.53 12.18
N PHE A 158 0.72 10.96 11.51
CA PHE A 158 0.65 12.00 10.48
C PHE A 158 0.10 11.44 9.17
N GLU A 159 -0.62 12.25 8.40
CA GLU A 159 -0.90 11.96 6.98
C GLU A 159 0.40 12.15 6.18
N THR A 160 1.11 11.07 5.86
CA THR A 160 2.37 11.13 5.10
C THR A 160 2.15 11.60 3.65
N ILE A 161 0.94 11.36 3.14
CA ILE A 161 0.41 11.95 1.91
C ILE A 161 -0.97 12.52 2.24
N GLU A 162 -1.08 13.85 2.29
CA GLU A 162 -2.33 14.53 2.61
C GLU A 162 -3.46 14.05 1.67
N LYS A 163 -4.62 13.71 2.26
CA LYS A 163 -5.85 13.34 1.52
C LYS A 163 -5.63 12.18 0.55
N PHE A 164 -4.85 11.17 0.96
CA PHE A 164 -4.46 10.07 0.08
C PHE A 164 -5.67 9.30 -0.46
N HIS A 165 -6.52 8.80 0.45
CA HIS A 165 -7.80 8.12 0.16
C HIS A 165 -9.02 8.99 0.49
N ASP A 166 -8.87 10.30 0.31
CA ASP A 166 -9.99 11.22 0.32
C ASP A 166 -10.60 11.26 -1.09
N THR A 167 -11.57 10.37 -1.33
CA THR A 167 -12.20 10.23 -2.64
C THR A 167 -13.00 11.47 -3.04
N GLU A 168 -13.53 12.25 -2.08
CA GLU A 168 -14.17 13.56 -2.33
C GLU A 168 -13.15 14.54 -2.94
N ASN A 169 -11.95 14.62 -2.37
CA ASN A 169 -10.87 15.44 -2.90
C ASN A 169 -10.36 14.92 -4.26
N ARG A 170 -10.32 13.60 -4.48
CA ARG A 170 -9.97 13.02 -5.80
C ARG A 170 -10.98 13.42 -6.88
N LEU A 171 -12.27 13.39 -6.56
CA LEU A 171 -13.33 13.88 -7.46
C LEU A 171 -13.16 15.38 -7.75
N ALA A 172 -12.92 16.21 -6.73
CA ALA A 172 -12.70 17.64 -6.92
C ALA A 172 -11.47 17.95 -7.80
N ASN A 173 -10.40 17.17 -7.68
CA ASN A 173 -9.23 17.30 -8.54
C ASN A 173 -9.53 16.89 -9.99
N PHE A 174 -10.28 15.82 -10.19
CA PHE A 174 -10.78 15.43 -11.51
C PHE A 174 -11.62 16.54 -12.16
N GLU A 175 -12.55 17.15 -11.43
CA GLU A 175 -13.38 18.24 -11.95
C GLU A 175 -12.55 19.45 -12.39
N LYS A 176 -11.51 19.81 -11.62
CA LYS A 176 -10.56 20.87 -11.99
C LYS A 176 -9.77 20.51 -13.25
N ALA A 177 -9.24 19.29 -13.34
CA ALA A 177 -8.50 18.83 -14.51
C ALA A 177 -9.37 18.81 -15.77
N LEU A 178 -10.62 18.34 -15.65
CA LEU A 178 -11.61 18.33 -16.72
C LEU A 178 -11.99 19.74 -17.18
N ALA A 179 -12.18 20.68 -16.25
CA ALA A 179 -12.48 22.06 -16.60
C ALA A 179 -11.32 22.77 -17.30
N ALA A 180 -10.08 22.42 -16.93
CA ALA A 180 -8.88 22.96 -17.56
C ALA A 180 -8.61 22.36 -18.95
N ASP A 181 -8.86 21.06 -19.13
CA ASP A 181 -8.63 20.26 -20.35
C ASP A 181 -7.36 20.68 -21.11
N LYS A 182 -6.22 20.77 -20.39
CA LYS A 182 -4.99 21.42 -20.85
C LYS A 182 -4.48 20.91 -22.20
N LEU A 183 -4.80 19.65 -22.53
CA LEU A 183 -4.38 18.97 -23.75
C LEU A 183 -5.51 18.73 -24.76
N GLY A 184 -6.75 19.15 -24.47
CA GLY A 184 -7.90 18.88 -25.33
C GLY A 184 -8.28 17.41 -25.42
N ARG A 185 -7.98 16.63 -24.37
CA ARG A 185 -8.14 15.16 -24.29
C ARG A 185 -9.52 14.75 -23.79
N ALA A 186 -10.30 15.67 -23.19
CA ALA A 186 -11.64 15.37 -22.69
C ALA A 186 -12.58 14.81 -23.78
N LYS A 187 -12.41 15.25 -25.03
CA LYS A 187 -13.18 14.76 -26.20
C LYS A 187 -12.99 13.26 -26.47
N ASP A 188 -11.85 12.69 -26.05
CA ASP A 188 -11.47 11.31 -26.33
C ASP A 188 -11.90 10.33 -25.21
N CYS A 189 -12.48 10.85 -24.11
CA CYS A 189 -12.86 10.08 -22.93
C CYS A 189 -14.24 10.46 -22.35
N ALA A 190 -15.18 10.85 -23.21
CA ALA A 190 -16.53 11.22 -22.81
C ALA A 190 -17.29 10.11 -22.02
N PRO A 191 -17.21 8.81 -22.39
CA PRO A 191 -17.82 7.74 -21.61
C PRO A 191 -17.24 7.61 -20.19
N GLU A 192 -15.93 7.78 -20.03
CA GLU A 192 -15.24 7.71 -18.75
C GLU A 192 -15.59 8.92 -17.87
N ILE A 193 -15.67 10.12 -18.45
CA ILE A 193 -16.14 11.32 -17.74
C ILE A 193 -17.59 11.14 -17.26
N ALA A 194 -18.46 10.62 -18.11
CA ALA A 194 -19.85 10.35 -17.74
C ALA A 194 -19.95 9.31 -16.62
N PHE A 195 -19.07 8.31 -16.62
CA PHE A 195 -18.98 7.32 -15.55
C PHE A 195 -18.63 7.98 -14.22
N VAL A 196 -17.60 8.83 -14.15
CA VAL A 196 -17.26 9.56 -12.91
C VAL A 196 -18.44 10.38 -12.40
N LYS A 197 -19.10 11.13 -13.28
CA LYS A 197 -20.27 11.95 -12.91
C LYS A 197 -21.43 11.13 -12.36
N ALA A 198 -21.66 9.94 -12.90
CA ALA A 198 -22.71 9.05 -12.42
C ALA A 198 -22.42 8.48 -11.02
N HIS A 199 -21.16 8.42 -10.60
CA HIS A 199 -20.71 7.88 -9.31
C HIS A 199 -20.21 8.97 -8.35
N ALA A 200 -20.49 10.24 -8.63
CA ALA A 200 -20.02 11.35 -7.80
C ALA A 200 -20.49 11.24 -6.34
N ALA A 201 -21.72 10.76 -6.12
CA ALA A 201 -22.27 10.55 -4.77
C ALA A 201 -21.53 9.43 -4.00
N ASP A 202 -21.06 8.39 -4.69
CA ASP A 202 -20.35 7.28 -4.05
C ASP A 202 -19.05 7.75 -3.37
N CYS A 203 -18.39 8.77 -3.94
CA CYS A 203 -17.12 9.30 -3.45
C CYS A 203 -17.17 9.79 -1.99
N SER A 204 -18.36 10.05 -1.44
CA SER A 204 -18.54 10.51 -0.05
C SER A 204 -18.90 9.38 0.94
N VAL A 205 -19.29 8.18 0.47
CA VAL A 205 -19.92 7.13 1.31
C VAL A 205 -19.09 6.73 2.52
N ALA A 206 -17.78 6.52 2.34
CA ALA A 206 -16.89 6.12 3.44
C ALA A 206 -16.60 7.27 4.41
N LEU A 207 -16.34 8.48 3.90
CA LEU A 207 -16.05 9.65 4.73
C LEU A 207 -17.28 10.15 5.48
N GLU A 208 -18.47 10.06 4.90
CA GLU A 208 -19.73 10.30 5.61
C GLU A 208 -19.93 9.30 6.74
N ALA A 209 -19.65 8.02 6.52
CA ALA A 209 -19.74 7.00 7.55
C ALA A 209 -18.73 7.23 8.69
N LEU A 210 -17.52 7.70 8.37
CA LEU A 210 -16.53 8.14 9.36
C LEU A 210 -17.03 9.37 10.15
N ARG A 211 -17.48 10.42 9.46
CA ARG A 211 -18.01 11.65 10.09
C ARG A 211 -19.24 11.37 10.97
N ALA A 212 -20.06 10.39 10.59
CA ALA A 212 -21.21 9.93 11.36
C ALA A 212 -20.85 8.96 12.50
N GLY A 213 -19.57 8.57 12.66
CA GLY A 213 -19.11 7.64 13.68
C GLY A 213 -19.52 6.18 13.45
N ARG A 214 -19.97 5.82 12.24
CA ARG A 214 -20.30 4.43 11.87
C ARG A 214 -19.05 3.61 11.58
N LEU A 215 -18.06 4.21 10.93
CA LEU A 215 -16.74 3.59 10.72
C LEU A 215 -15.72 4.20 11.69
N PRO A 216 -14.93 3.38 12.41
CA PRO A 216 -13.87 3.88 13.27
C PRO A 216 -12.65 4.32 12.46
N LEU A 217 -11.94 5.32 12.96
CA LEU A 217 -10.60 5.63 12.49
C LEU A 217 -9.63 4.53 12.94
N ARG A 218 -8.81 4.01 12.03
CA ARG A 218 -7.80 2.97 12.30
C ARG A 218 -6.45 3.36 11.75
N VAL A 219 -5.42 2.64 12.19
CA VAL A 219 -4.15 2.60 11.46
C VAL A 219 -4.37 1.76 10.21
N THR A 220 -4.08 2.32 9.05
CA THR A 220 -4.17 1.62 7.76
C THR A 220 -2.85 1.64 7.03
N HIS A 221 -2.62 0.64 6.20
CA HIS A 221 -1.43 0.54 5.36
C HIS A 221 -1.51 1.44 4.13
N ASN A 222 -2.70 1.54 3.53
CA ASN A 222 -3.06 2.35 2.37
C ASN A 222 -2.36 1.96 1.04
N ASP A 223 -1.44 1.01 1.03
CA ASP A 223 -0.91 0.38 -0.20
C ASP A 223 -0.83 -1.15 -0.04
N THR A 224 -1.98 -1.82 -0.04
CA THR A 224 -2.09 -3.24 0.35
C THR A 224 -1.87 -4.20 -0.82
N LYS A 225 -0.90 -3.88 -1.68
CA LYS A 225 -0.47 -4.78 -2.75
C LYS A 225 0.16 -6.05 -2.18
N LEU A 226 0.03 -7.15 -2.90
CA LEU A 226 0.59 -8.44 -2.50
C LEU A 226 2.11 -8.40 -2.26
N ASN A 227 2.82 -7.60 -3.04
CA ASN A 227 4.28 -7.46 -2.92
C ASN A 227 4.73 -6.75 -1.64
N ASN A 228 3.80 -6.18 -0.88
CA ASN A 228 4.03 -5.59 0.44
C ASN A 228 3.86 -6.60 1.58
N ILE A 229 3.73 -7.90 1.26
CA ILE A 229 3.78 -9.00 2.22
C ILE A 229 5.01 -9.86 1.96
N LEU A 230 5.81 -10.09 3.00
CA LEU A 230 6.83 -11.12 3.01
C LEU A 230 6.21 -12.46 3.42
N ILE A 231 6.38 -13.46 2.56
CA ILE A 231 5.86 -14.82 2.75
C ILE A 231 7.00 -15.72 3.18
N ASP A 232 6.80 -16.50 4.23
CA ASP A 232 7.76 -17.49 4.69
C ASP A 232 7.92 -18.62 3.67
N LYS A 233 9.17 -18.96 3.32
CA LYS A 233 9.47 -19.95 2.27
C LYS A 233 9.04 -21.38 2.63
N ASP A 234 9.06 -21.72 3.91
CA ASP A 234 8.87 -23.09 4.36
C ASP A 234 7.39 -23.39 4.62
N THR A 235 6.68 -22.41 5.16
CA THR A 235 5.27 -22.54 5.56
C THR A 235 4.28 -21.97 4.55
N GLY A 236 4.70 -21.00 3.73
CA GLY A 236 3.82 -20.24 2.84
C GLY A 236 2.93 -19.22 3.55
N GLU A 237 3.15 -18.96 4.84
CA GLU A 237 2.40 -17.95 5.60
C GLU A 237 2.94 -16.53 5.32
N GLY A 238 2.04 -15.54 5.24
CA GLY A 238 2.42 -14.12 5.22
C GLY A 238 2.83 -13.67 6.61
N ILE A 239 4.12 -13.36 6.80
CA ILE A 239 4.69 -13.13 8.14
C ILE A 239 4.95 -11.65 8.44
N CYS A 240 5.22 -10.81 7.45
CA CYS A 240 5.57 -9.41 7.69
C CYS A 240 5.00 -8.49 6.62
N VAL A 241 4.32 -7.43 7.07
CA VAL A 241 3.89 -6.33 6.22
C VAL A 241 5.03 -5.33 6.08
N ILE A 242 5.38 -4.99 4.85
CA ILE A 242 6.47 -4.06 4.50
C ILE A 242 5.93 -2.87 3.71
N ASP A 243 6.81 -1.92 3.37
CA ASP A 243 6.43 -0.68 2.68
C ASP A 243 5.47 0.22 3.47
N LEU A 244 5.84 0.46 4.73
CA LEU A 244 5.02 1.19 5.71
C LEU A 244 4.96 2.72 5.47
N ASP A 245 5.27 3.19 4.26
CA ASP A 245 5.40 4.62 3.97
C ASP A 245 4.07 5.38 3.98
N THR A 246 3.02 4.66 3.64
CA THR A 246 1.66 5.17 3.66
C THR A 246 0.90 4.70 4.89
N VAL A 247 1.60 4.22 5.93
CA VAL A 247 0.96 3.92 7.22
C VAL A 247 0.57 5.23 7.90
N MET A 248 -0.74 5.45 8.03
CA MET A 248 -1.34 6.67 8.53
C MET A 248 -2.78 6.39 8.99
N PRO A 249 -3.51 7.38 9.55
CA PRO A 249 -4.91 7.19 9.91
C PRO A 249 -5.77 6.95 8.66
N GLY A 250 -6.74 6.03 8.75
CA GLY A 250 -7.66 5.72 7.67
C GLY A 250 -8.78 4.78 8.10
N LEU A 251 -9.37 4.09 7.12
CA LEU A 251 -10.47 3.14 7.34
C LEU A 251 -10.04 1.74 6.89
N SER A 252 -10.32 0.71 7.69
CA SER A 252 -9.99 -0.69 7.37
C SER A 252 -10.49 -1.13 5.99
N ILE A 253 -11.62 -0.58 5.55
CA ILE A 253 -12.22 -0.86 4.24
C ILE A 253 -11.34 -0.37 3.08
N ASN A 254 -10.48 0.63 3.29
CA ASN A 254 -9.54 1.12 2.27
C ASN A 254 -8.44 0.08 2.02
N ASP A 255 -7.84 -0.44 3.09
CA ASP A 255 -6.84 -1.52 3.01
C ASP A 255 -7.41 -2.77 2.34
N PHE A 256 -8.60 -3.20 2.77
CA PHE A 256 -9.29 -4.31 2.14
C PHE A 256 -9.57 -4.03 0.65
N GLY A 257 -10.08 -2.84 0.37
CA GLY A 257 -10.51 -2.43 -0.96
C GLY A 257 -9.38 -2.36 -1.98
N ASP A 258 -8.21 -1.83 -1.59
CA ASP A 258 -7.07 -1.69 -2.50
C ASP A 258 -6.47 -3.07 -2.86
N SER A 259 -6.46 -4.01 -1.92
CA SER A 259 -6.10 -5.40 -2.21
C SER A 259 -7.08 -6.07 -3.18
N ILE A 260 -8.39 -5.85 -3.02
CA ILE A 260 -9.40 -6.42 -3.94
C ILE A 260 -9.28 -5.79 -5.34
N ARG A 261 -9.13 -4.46 -5.42
CA ARG A 261 -8.93 -3.73 -6.67
C ARG A 261 -7.79 -4.33 -7.49
N PHE A 262 -6.66 -4.59 -6.84
CA PHE A 262 -5.48 -5.14 -7.50
C PHE A 262 -5.57 -6.65 -7.74
N GLY A 263 -6.05 -7.41 -6.76
CA GLY A 263 -5.89 -8.88 -6.71
C GLY A 263 -7.10 -9.70 -7.13
N ALA A 264 -8.32 -9.16 -7.15
CA ALA A 264 -9.53 -9.90 -7.52
C ALA A 264 -9.87 -9.80 -9.02
N ASN A 265 -8.84 -9.86 -9.88
CA ASN A 265 -8.97 -9.89 -11.34
C ASN A 265 -7.74 -10.57 -11.97
N HIS A 266 -7.89 -11.07 -13.21
CA HIS A 266 -6.82 -11.81 -13.92
C HIS A 266 -6.05 -10.98 -14.95
N SER A 267 -6.38 -9.69 -15.08
CA SER A 267 -5.85 -8.83 -16.12
C SER A 267 -4.75 -7.92 -15.59
N ALA A 268 -3.91 -7.40 -16.49
CA ALA A 268 -3.05 -6.27 -16.14
C ALA A 268 -3.92 -5.03 -15.88
N GLU A 269 -3.46 -4.15 -15.00
CA GLU A 269 -4.15 -2.89 -14.67
C GLU A 269 -4.36 -2.00 -15.91
N ASP A 270 -3.56 -2.18 -16.97
CA ASP A 270 -3.62 -1.42 -18.21
C ASP A 270 -3.99 -2.26 -19.45
N GLU A 271 -4.69 -3.39 -19.25
CA GLU A 271 -5.23 -4.23 -20.34
C GLU A 271 -6.15 -3.43 -21.26
N ARG A 272 -5.89 -3.53 -22.57
CA ARG A 272 -6.63 -2.82 -23.63
C ARG A 272 -7.89 -3.55 -24.04
N ASP A 273 -7.88 -4.87 -23.95
CA ASP A 273 -9.03 -5.72 -24.25
C ASP A 273 -9.91 -5.89 -23.00
N LEU A 274 -10.88 -4.99 -22.85
CA LEU A 274 -11.80 -5.00 -21.71
C LEU A 274 -12.66 -6.26 -21.60
N SER A 275 -12.72 -7.11 -22.64
CA SER A 275 -13.41 -8.41 -22.54
C SER A 275 -12.69 -9.40 -21.61
N LYS A 276 -11.40 -9.19 -21.35
CA LYS A 276 -10.59 -9.98 -20.40
C LYS A 276 -10.64 -9.42 -18.98
N VAL A 277 -11.07 -8.18 -18.82
CA VAL A 277 -11.13 -7.51 -17.52
C VAL A 277 -12.43 -7.92 -16.83
N ASN A 278 -12.29 -8.73 -15.78
CA ASN A 278 -13.41 -9.18 -14.97
C ASN A 278 -13.07 -9.13 -13.49
N PHE A 279 -14.03 -8.72 -12.67
CA PHE A 279 -13.99 -8.97 -11.24
C PHE A 279 -14.25 -10.46 -10.97
N ASP A 280 -13.36 -11.10 -10.24
CA ASP A 280 -13.40 -12.52 -9.90
C ASP A 280 -13.95 -12.71 -8.48
N LEU A 281 -15.23 -13.08 -8.38
CA LEU A 281 -15.90 -13.32 -7.11
C LEU A 281 -15.26 -14.46 -6.29
N PRO A 282 -14.83 -15.60 -6.87
CA PRO A 282 -14.02 -16.58 -6.14
C PRO A 282 -12.77 -16.01 -5.47
N LEU A 283 -11.99 -15.16 -6.17
CA LEU A 283 -10.83 -14.48 -5.56
C LEU A 283 -11.26 -13.52 -4.44
N PHE A 284 -12.37 -12.80 -4.62
CA PHE A 284 -12.96 -11.98 -3.55
C PHE A 284 -13.35 -12.82 -2.32
N ASP A 285 -13.97 -13.99 -2.50
CA ASP A 285 -14.30 -14.94 -1.42
C ASP A 285 -13.04 -15.39 -0.67
N ILE A 286 -12.02 -15.82 -1.41
CA ILE A 286 -10.72 -16.24 -0.85
C ILE A 286 -10.08 -15.13 -0.02
N TYR A 287 -10.02 -13.91 -0.55
CA TYR A 287 -9.42 -12.77 0.15
C TYR A 287 -10.26 -12.38 1.37
N THR A 288 -11.59 -12.29 1.22
CA THR A 288 -12.50 -11.95 2.32
C THR A 288 -12.38 -12.93 3.48
N LYS A 289 -12.29 -14.23 3.18
CA LYS A 289 -12.04 -15.27 4.18
C LYS A 289 -10.74 -14.99 4.94
N GLY A 290 -9.61 -14.85 4.22
CA GLY A 290 -8.31 -14.65 4.84
C GLY A 290 -8.25 -13.38 5.67
N PHE A 291 -8.74 -12.27 5.14
CA PHE A 291 -8.75 -10.97 5.83
C PHE A 291 -9.56 -11.01 7.13
N LEU A 292 -10.77 -11.57 7.11
CA LEU A 292 -11.61 -11.66 8.31
C LEU A 292 -11.07 -12.67 9.34
N GLU A 293 -10.50 -13.79 8.90
CA GLU A 293 -9.81 -14.74 9.79
C GLU A 293 -8.57 -14.11 10.44
N GLY A 294 -7.77 -13.35 9.68
CA GLY A 294 -6.63 -12.59 10.20
C GLY A 294 -7.04 -11.50 11.18
N ALA A 295 -8.14 -10.80 10.89
CA ALA A 295 -8.70 -9.78 11.77
C ALA A 295 -9.27 -10.36 13.08
N ALA A 296 -9.56 -11.67 13.12
CA ALA A 296 -9.98 -12.41 14.32
C ALA A 296 -11.11 -11.72 15.12
N GLY A 297 -12.12 -11.21 14.43
CA GLY A 297 -13.28 -10.56 15.04
C GLY A 297 -13.06 -9.15 15.58
N THR A 298 -11.94 -8.49 15.27
CA THR A 298 -11.66 -7.11 15.72
C THR A 298 -12.37 -6.01 14.92
N LEU A 299 -12.89 -6.34 13.74
CA LEU A 299 -13.71 -5.42 12.95
C LEU A 299 -15.12 -5.35 13.52
N THR A 300 -15.66 -4.14 13.57
CA THR A 300 -17.06 -3.89 13.91
C THR A 300 -17.99 -4.40 12.81
N ASP A 301 -19.28 -4.60 13.14
CA ASP A 301 -20.25 -5.04 12.14
C ASP A 301 -20.43 -4.01 11.01
N ALA A 302 -20.31 -2.71 11.31
CA ALA A 302 -20.34 -1.65 10.31
C ALA A 302 -19.15 -1.74 9.35
N GLU A 303 -17.94 -2.03 9.83
CA GLU A 303 -16.79 -2.20 8.95
C GLU A 303 -16.96 -3.39 8.01
N LYS A 304 -17.47 -4.52 8.53
CA LYS A 304 -17.79 -5.69 7.71
C LYS A 304 -18.82 -5.33 6.63
N GLU A 305 -19.92 -4.66 7.00
CA GLU A 305 -20.94 -4.18 6.06
C GLU A 305 -20.34 -3.31 4.93
N TYR A 306 -19.29 -2.53 5.23
CA TYR A 306 -18.64 -1.63 4.29
C TYR A 306 -17.47 -2.25 3.50
N LEU A 307 -17.10 -3.51 3.69
CA LEU A 307 -16.02 -4.14 2.91
C LEU A 307 -16.29 -4.13 1.38
N PRO A 308 -17.53 -4.42 0.89
CA PRO A 308 -17.84 -4.27 -0.54
C PRO A 308 -17.71 -2.82 -1.02
N TRP A 309 -18.08 -1.85 -0.19
CA TRP A 309 -17.86 -0.42 -0.46
C TRP A 309 -16.37 -0.09 -0.56
N GLY A 310 -15.53 -0.62 0.33
CA GLY A 310 -14.08 -0.48 0.25
C GLY A 310 -13.53 -0.89 -1.11
N ALA A 311 -13.89 -2.08 -1.59
CA ALA A 311 -13.50 -2.59 -2.90
C ALA A 311 -13.95 -1.66 -4.05
N LYS A 312 -15.22 -1.24 -4.04
CA LYS A 312 -15.77 -0.32 -5.05
C LYS A 312 -15.06 1.03 -5.03
N LEU A 313 -14.88 1.63 -3.85
CA LEU A 313 -14.33 2.98 -3.69
C LEU A 313 -12.85 3.04 -4.05
N MET A 314 -12.03 2.09 -3.60
CA MET A 314 -10.60 2.08 -3.96
C MET A 314 -10.41 1.89 -5.47
N THR A 315 -11.25 1.07 -6.10
CA THR A 315 -11.25 0.89 -7.57
C THR A 315 -11.70 2.17 -8.29
N LEU A 316 -12.81 2.78 -7.86
CA LEU A 316 -13.32 4.01 -8.43
C LEU A 316 -12.32 5.17 -8.28
N GLU A 317 -11.78 5.36 -7.08
CA GLU A 317 -10.81 6.40 -6.76
C GLU A 317 -9.56 6.27 -7.65
N CYS A 318 -9.01 5.05 -7.77
CA CYS A 318 -7.85 4.80 -8.62
C CYS A 318 -8.16 5.10 -10.10
N GLY A 319 -9.33 4.69 -10.59
CA GLY A 319 -9.80 5.02 -11.94
C GLY A 319 -9.94 6.53 -12.18
N ILE A 320 -10.49 7.27 -11.22
CA ILE A 320 -10.59 8.74 -11.25
C ILE A 320 -9.20 9.37 -11.30
N ARG A 321 -8.24 8.87 -10.50
CA ARG A 321 -6.86 9.36 -10.48
C ARG A 321 -6.17 9.14 -11.83
N PHE A 322 -6.33 7.97 -12.45
CA PHE A 322 -5.77 7.72 -13.79
C PHE A 322 -6.38 8.63 -14.85
N LEU A 323 -7.71 8.83 -14.82
CA LEU A 323 -8.38 9.73 -15.77
C LEU A 323 -7.94 11.18 -15.57
N THR A 324 -7.80 11.62 -14.33
CA THR A 324 -7.29 12.95 -13.98
C THR A 324 -5.90 13.16 -14.54
N ASP A 325 -4.98 12.22 -14.29
CA ASP A 325 -3.60 12.33 -14.78
C ASP A 325 -3.53 12.30 -16.32
N TYR A 326 -4.38 11.49 -16.97
CA TYR A 326 -4.50 11.53 -18.43
C TYR A 326 -4.92 12.91 -18.96
N LEU A 327 -5.86 13.59 -18.30
CA LEU A 327 -6.29 14.95 -18.66
C LEU A 327 -5.19 16.00 -18.38
N GLU A 328 -4.35 15.78 -17.37
CA GLU A 328 -3.26 16.68 -16.99
C GLU A 328 -1.97 16.49 -17.79
N GLY A 329 -1.87 15.40 -18.56
CA GLY A 329 -0.73 15.13 -19.43
C GLY A 329 0.25 14.09 -18.87
N ASP A 330 -0.23 13.13 -18.08
CA ASP A 330 0.52 11.97 -17.59
C ASP A 330 1.73 12.36 -16.73
N THR A 331 1.49 13.25 -15.76
CA THR A 331 2.53 13.87 -14.94
C THR A 331 2.75 13.17 -13.60
N TYR A 332 1.78 12.40 -13.14
CA TYR A 332 1.82 11.70 -11.85
C TYR A 332 2.22 10.22 -12.03
N PHE A 333 1.49 9.48 -12.86
CA PHE A 333 1.76 8.07 -13.11
C PHE A 333 2.71 7.91 -14.28
N LYS A 334 3.77 7.12 -14.08
CA LYS A 334 4.67 6.77 -15.17
C LYS A 334 3.89 6.01 -16.27
N ILE A 335 4.06 6.50 -17.50
CA ILE A 335 3.58 5.84 -18.71
C ILE A 335 4.75 5.34 -19.56
N HIS A 336 4.47 4.30 -20.33
CA HIS A 336 5.37 3.66 -21.29
C HIS A 336 4.82 3.72 -22.72
N ARG A 337 3.59 4.24 -22.88
CA ARG A 337 2.91 4.44 -24.15
C ARG A 337 1.83 5.51 -24.01
N ASP A 338 1.49 6.14 -25.13
CA ASP A 338 0.39 7.09 -25.20
C ASP A 338 -0.95 6.40 -24.87
N GLY A 339 -1.79 7.11 -24.09
CA GLY A 339 -3.10 6.63 -23.68
C GLY A 339 -3.11 5.57 -22.58
N GLN A 340 -1.96 5.20 -22.01
CA GLN A 340 -1.88 4.17 -20.97
C GLN A 340 -2.74 4.48 -19.74
N ASN A 341 -2.77 5.73 -19.26
CA ASN A 341 -3.60 6.10 -18.12
C ASN A 341 -5.11 6.02 -18.45
N LEU A 342 -5.50 6.30 -19.70
CA LEU A 342 -6.89 6.10 -20.12
C LEU A 342 -7.25 4.60 -20.18
N ASP A 343 -6.35 3.76 -20.68
CA ASP A 343 -6.53 2.30 -20.65
C ASP A 343 -6.67 1.81 -19.18
N ARG A 344 -5.79 2.27 -18.27
CA ARG A 344 -5.88 1.98 -16.83
C ARG A 344 -7.22 2.42 -16.22
N CYS A 345 -7.67 3.64 -16.50
CA CYS A 345 -8.97 4.13 -16.05
C CYS A 345 -10.11 3.19 -16.49
N ARG A 346 -10.09 2.73 -17.75
CA ARG A 346 -11.12 1.84 -18.30
C ARG A 346 -11.16 0.48 -17.61
N THR A 347 -10.02 -0.10 -17.26
CA THR A 347 -10.01 -1.36 -16.51
C THR A 347 -10.67 -1.17 -15.14
N GLN A 348 -10.32 -0.09 -14.42
CA GLN A 348 -10.90 0.19 -13.10
C GLN A 348 -12.42 0.40 -13.19
N PHE A 349 -12.91 1.17 -14.17
CA PHE A 349 -14.35 1.41 -14.31
C PHE A 349 -15.12 0.17 -14.75
N LYS A 350 -14.50 -0.74 -15.53
CA LYS A 350 -15.09 -2.04 -15.80
C LYS A 350 -15.18 -2.87 -14.52
N LEU A 351 -14.14 -2.92 -13.70
CA LEU A 351 -14.17 -3.63 -12.41
C LEU A 351 -15.26 -3.08 -11.47
N VAL A 352 -15.43 -1.75 -11.39
CA VAL A 352 -16.53 -1.14 -10.62
C VAL A 352 -17.89 -1.64 -11.10
N ARG A 353 -18.15 -1.65 -12.42
CA ARG A 353 -19.43 -2.15 -12.97
C ARG A 353 -19.67 -3.62 -12.62
N ASP A 354 -18.63 -4.44 -12.65
CA ASP A 354 -18.76 -5.85 -12.28
C ASP A 354 -19.06 -6.03 -10.80
N MET A 355 -18.40 -5.25 -9.92
CA MET A 355 -18.67 -5.24 -8.48
C MET A 355 -20.12 -4.83 -8.21
N GLU A 356 -20.62 -3.80 -8.89
CA GLU A 356 -22.03 -3.38 -8.79
C GLU A 356 -23.00 -4.47 -9.24
N ALA A 357 -22.70 -5.15 -10.35
CA ALA A 357 -23.52 -6.27 -10.84
C ALA A 357 -23.50 -7.49 -9.90
N ARG A 358 -22.48 -7.59 -9.04
CA ARG A 358 -22.25 -8.68 -8.08
C ARG A 358 -22.46 -8.25 -6.62
N TRP A 359 -23.08 -7.10 -6.38
CA TRP A 359 -23.13 -6.48 -5.06
C TRP A 359 -23.69 -7.39 -3.97
N ASP A 360 -24.83 -8.02 -4.24
CA ASP A 360 -25.48 -8.94 -3.29
C ASP A 360 -24.62 -10.18 -3.01
N GLU A 361 -23.89 -10.67 -4.03
CA GLU A 361 -22.98 -11.80 -3.89
C GLU A 361 -21.76 -11.42 -3.02
N MET A 362 -21.20 -10.22 -3.21
CA MET A 362 -20.12 -9.70 -2.36
C MET A 362 -20.58 -9.55 -0.90
N ALA A 363 -21.77 -8.98 -0.68
CA ALA A 363 -22.34 -8.85 0.66
C ALA A 363 -22.59 -10.22 1.32
N ALA A 364 -23.07 -11.21 0.55
CA ALA A 364 -23.27 -12.57 1.04
C ALA A 364 -21.95 -13.26 1.42
N VAL A 365 -20.89 -13.07 0.63
CA VAL A 365 -19.54 -13.57 0.93
C VAL A 365 -19.01 -12.96 2.24
N VAL A 366 -19.16 -11.65 2.44
CA VAL A 366 -18.73 -11.03 3.70
C VAL A 366 -19.51 -11.60 4.88
N LYS A 367 -20.84 -11.72 4.75
CA LYS A 367 -21.71 -12.27 5.80
C LYS A 367 -21.38 -13.72 6.16
N LYS A 368 -20.93 -14.54 5.19
CA LYS A 368 -20.51 -15.93 5.39
C LYS A 368 -19.35 -16.07 6.39
N TYR A 369 -18.51 -15.03 6.53
CA TYR A 369 -17.31 -15.02 7.38
C TYR A 369 -17.35 -14.01 8.53
N SER A 370 -18.47 -13.28 8.67
CA SER A 370 -18.62 -12.18 9.64
C SER A 370 -19.01 -12.63 11.04
#